data_AF-A0A815WWJ9-F1
#
_entry.id   AF-A0A815WWJ9-F1
#
_cell.length_a   1.000
_cell.length_b   1.000
_cell.length_c   1.000
_cell.angle_alpha   90.00
_cell.angle_beta   90.00
_cell.angle_gamma   90.00
#
_symmetry.space_group_name_H-M   'P 1'
#
loop_
_entity.id
_entity.type
_entity.pdbx_description
1 polymer ?
#
loop_
_entity_poly.entity_id
_entity_poly.type
_entity_poly.pdbx_seq_one_letter_code
_entity_poly.pdbx_strand_id
1 'polypeptide(L)'
;MGSKSLNHLNMFPRQYNSLLRDLALRHNFPLLDLFVAPTHLNRDGLHLHPSHCSTIWSSIMTYFASSLRETHPSSTLETVALPRTCIHTRSRTALASRNHRRHLKLRLRQQCFVVVRDIDPLWRLSDVKNYLDSQQIIYVNISNFRHQQVSIRFHNLLRQEHAEQILSPDVFDVAHYHLWKCQGH
;
A
#
# COMPACT_ATOMS: atom_id res chain seq x y z
N MET A 1 -8.07 13.57 -25.74
CA MET A 1 -6.70 13.16 -25.40
C MET A 1 -6.04 14.29 -24.62
N GLY A 2 -5.87 14.12 -23.31
CA GLY A 2 -5.26 15.12 -22.44
C GLY A 2 -4.09 14.50 -21.70
N SER A 3 -2.90 14.55 -22.31
CA SER A 3 -1.63 14.19 -21.70
C SER A 3 -1.29 15.23 -20.63
N LYS A 4 -1.73 14.99 -19.40
CA LYS A 4 -1.22 15.73 -18.24
C LYS A 4 0.24 15.33 -18.03
N SER A 5 1.09 16.24 -18.48
CA SER A 5 2.54 16.28 -18.32
C SER A 5 2.98 15.88 -16.90
N LEU A 6 3.74 14.79 -16.83
CA LEU A 6 4.43 14.25 -15.65
C LEU A 6 5.68 15.06 -15.26
N ASN A 7 5.68 16.38 -15.47
CA ASN A 7 6.88 17.20 -15.32
C ASN A 7 7.16 17.68 -13.88
N HIS A 8 6.37 17.26 -12.88
CA HIS A 8 6.54 17.73 -11.50
C HIS A 8 7.48 16.87 -10.62
N LEU A 9 8.06 15.80 -11.16
CA LEU A 9 8.93 14.86 -10.42
C LEU A 9 10.44 15.13 -10.54
N ASN A 10 10.85 16.19 -11.26
CA ASN A 10 12.26 16.56 -11.40
C ASN A 10 12.74 17.54 -10.32
N MET A 11 12.40 17.31 -9.05
CA MET A 11 13.17 17.93 -7.97
C MET A 11 14.52 17.23 -7.96
N PHE A 12 15.55 17.89 -8.52
CA PHE A 12 16.89 17.33 -8.63
C PHE A 12 17.30 16.69 -7.30
N PRO A 13 17.78 15.43 -7.26
CA PRO A 13 18.15 14.73 -6.03
C PRO A 13 19.05 15.56 -5.10
N ARG A 14 19.85 16.47 -5.68
CA ARG A 14 20.68 17.43 -4.96
C ARG A 14 19.89 18.44 -4.10
N GLN A 15 18.80 19.01 -4.61
CA GLN A 15 17.95 19.93 -3.85
C GLN A 15 17.16 19.21 -2.75
N TYR A 16 16.69 17.99 -3.03
CA TYR A 16 16.04 17.17 -2.02
C TYR A 16 17.00 16.80 -0.88
N ASN A 17 18.22 16.37 -1.24
CA ASN A 17 19.25 16.03 -0.26
C ASN A 17 19.74 17.25 0.52
N SER A 18 19.81 18.44 -0.08
CA SER A 18 20.17 19.67 0.64
C SER A 18 19.09 20.06 1.67
N LEU A 19 17.81 19.99 1.29
CA LEU A 19 16.71 20.25 2.23
C LEU A 19 16.65 19.24 3.37
N LEU A 20 16.94 17.95 3.09
CA LEU A 20 17.08 16.94 4.13
C LEU A 20 18.26 17.21 5.05
N ARG A 21 19.39 17.70 4.50
CA ARG A 21 20.56 18.09 5.29
C ARG A 21 20.26 19.25 6.22
N ASP A 22 19.63 20.31 5.70
CA ASP A 22 19.22 21.47 6.49
C ASP A 22 18.22 21.10 7.57
N LEU A 23 17.27 20.20 7.27
CA LEU A 23 16.30 19.71 8.24
C LEU A 23 16.96 18.86 9.32
N ALA A 24 17.92 18.00 8.95
CA ALA A 24 18.69 17.21 9.91
C ALA A 24 19.50 18.11 10.87
N LEU A 25 20.17 19.14 10.34
CA LEU A 25 20.91 20.13 11.12
C LEU A 25 19.98 20.90 12.08
N ARG A 26 18.83 21.39 11.60
CA ARG A 26 17.87 22.14 12.43
C ARG A 26 17.29 21.32 13.58
N HIS A 27 17.20 20.00 13.43
CA HIS A 27 16.60 19.11 14.41
C HIS A 27 17.62 18.22 15.15
N ASN A 28 18.92 18.48 14.99
CA ASN A 28 20.00 17.68 15.57
C ASN A 28 19.88 16.17 15.28
N PHE A 29 19.41 15.82 14.08
CA PHE A 29 19.43 14.44 13.64
C PHE A 29 20.85 14.06 13.20
N PRO A 30 21.36 12.87 13.59
CA PRO A 30 22.60 12.35 13.05
C PRO A 30 22.41 12.15 11.54
N LEU A 31 23.16 12.91 10.75
CA LEU A 31 23.18 12.77 9.31
C LEU A 31 24.35 11.88 8.93
N LEU A 32 24.05 10.83 8.17
CA LEU A 32 25.04 9.91 7.65
C LEU A 32 25.18 10.15 6.15
N ASP A 33 26.35 10.65 5.74
CA ASP A 33 26.68 10.82 4.33
C ASP A 33 27.28 9.51 3.81
N LEU A 34 26.42 8.64 3.26
CA LEU A 34 26.86 7.39 2.63
C LEU A 34 27.15 7.62 1.15
N PHE A 35 28.37 7.32 0.73
CA PHE A 35 28.67 7.27 -0.69
C PHE A 35 28.01 6.06 -1.34
N VAL A 36 26.90 6.28 -2.04
CA VAL A 36 26.20 5.26 -2.83
C VAL A 36 26.47 5.51 -4.31
N ALA A 37 27.30 4.65 -4.93
CA ALA A 37 27.53 4.69 -6.36
C ALA A 37 26.29 4.22 -7.14
N PRO A 38 26.08 4.66 -8.40
CA PRO A 38 24.97 4.21 -9.23
C PRO A 38 24.91 2.68 -9.40
N THR A 39 26.07 2.02 -9.38
CA THR A 39 26.20 0.55 -9.45
C THR A 39 25.63 -0.16 -8.23
N HIS A 40 25.46 0.53 -7.10
CA HIS A 40 24.87 -0.02 -5.88
C HIS A 40 23.34 0.08 -5.86
N LEU A 41 22.74 0.75 -6.84
CA LEU A 41 21.30 0.91 -6.94
C LEU A 41 20.69 -0.15 -7.83
N ASN A 42 19.43 -0.48 -7.55
CA ASN A 42 18.60 -1.32 -8.40
C ASN A 42 18.18 -0.53 -9.65
N ARG A 43 17.56 -1.22 -10.63
CA ARG A 43 17.14 -0.61 -11.91
C ARG A 43 16.19 0.58 -11.76
N ASP A 44 15.51 0.69 -10.62
CA ASP A 44 14.63 1.82 -10.31
C ASP A 44 15.37 3.08 -9.84
N GLY A 45 16.67 3.01 -9.56
CA GLY A 45 17.48 4.12 -9.07
C GLY A 45 17.12 4.61 -7.67
N LEU A 46 16.24 3.89 -6.96
CA LEU A 46 15.70 4.29 -5.65
C LEU A 46 16.06 3.30 -4.55
N HIS A 47 16.16 2.01 -4.87
CA HIS A 47 16.49 0.98 -3.90
C HIS A 47 17.93 0.52 -4.07
N LEU A 48 18.55 0.13 -2.96
CA LEU A 48 19.86 -0.53 -3.00
C LEU A 48 19.71 -1.93 -3.59
N HIS A 49 20.64 -2.32 -4.46
CA HIS A 49 20.67 -3.67 -5.00
C HIS A 49 21.12 -4.66 -3.90
N PRO A 50 20.43 -5.81 -3.70
CA PRO A 50 20.67 -6.71 -2.57
C PRO A 50 22.12 -7.20 -2.41
N SER A 51 22.85 -7.34 -3.53
CA SER A 51 24.26 -7.77 -3.53
C SER A 51 25.20 -6.80 -2.81
N HIS A 52 24.83 -5.53 -2.65
CA HIS A 52 25.68 -4.49 -2.05
C HIS A 52 25.25 -4.12 -0.63
N CYS A 53 24.21 -4.77 -0.08
CA CYS A 53 23.71 -4.51 1.27
C CYS A 53 24.79 -4.72 2.35
N SER A 54 25.63 -5.75 2.21
CA SER A 54 26.72 -6.02 3.16
C SER A 54 27.77 -4.91 3.15
N THR A 55 28.19 -4.44 1.97
CA THR A 55 29.16 -3.35 1.82
C THR A 55 28.65 -2.06 2.44
N ILE A 56 27.39 -1.71 2.18
CA ILE A 56 26.76 -0.50 2.72
C ILE A 56 26.59 -0.62 4.23
N TRP A 57 26.20 -1.80 4.73
CA TRP A 57 26.13 -2.06 6.16
C TRP A 57 27.49 -1.89 6.85
N SER A 58 28.57 -2.41 6.25
CA SER A 58 29.93 -2.20 6.74
C SER A 58 30.29 -0.72 6.80
N SER A 59 29.98 0.07 5.76
CA SER A 59 30.22 1.52 5.76
C SER A 59 29.45 2.25 6.87
N ILE A 60 28.20 1.88 7.13
CA ILE A 60 27.39 2.41 8.24
C ILE A 60 28.07 2.10 9.58
N MET A 61 28.46 0.83 9.79
CA MET A 61 29.10 0.40 11.03
C MET A 61 30.44 1.09 11.27
N THR A 62 31.25 1.25 10.22
CA THR A 62 32.54 1.96 10.29
C THR A 62 32.34 3.43 10.67
N TYR A 63 31.35 4.11 10.09
CA TYR A 63 31.03 5.50 10.43
C TYR A 63 30.74 5.63 11.93
N PHE A 64 29.79 4.84 12.47
CA PHE A 64 29.45 4.92 13.89
C PHE A 64 30.60 4.50 14.80
N ALA A 65 31.41 3.52 14.39
CA ALA A 65 32.60 3.13 15.15
C ALA A 65 33.66 4.24 15.20
N SER A 66 33.80 5.04 14.13
CA SER A 66 34.71 6.18 14.09
C SER A 66 34.19 7.39 14.89
N SER A 67 32.90 7.71 14.80
CA SER A 67 32.30 8.80 15.59
C SER A 67 32.32 8.55 17.09
N LEU A 68 32.31 7.28 17.53
CA LEU A 68 32.47 6.92 18.95
C LEU A 68 33.92 7.06 19.45
N ARG A 69 34.92 7.02 18.56
CA ARG A 69 36.34 7.18 18.93
C ARG A 69 36.77 8.64 19.03
N GLU A 70 36.15 9.55 18.28
CA GLU A 70 36.44 10.99 18.36
C GLU A 70 35.92 11.66 19.65
N THR A 71 35.05 11.01 20.41
CA THR A 71 34.61 11.47 21.75
C THR A 71 35.60 11.19 22.89
N HIS A 72 36.79 10.64 22.60
CA HIS A 72 37.86 10.50 23.60
C HIS A 72 39.24 10.94 23.07
N PRO A 73 39.53 12.24 22.98
CA PRO A 73 40.84 12.74 23.32
C PRO A 73 40.87 13.02 24.83
N SER A 74 41.79 12.36 25.53
CA SER A 74 42.22 12.78 26.87
C SER A 74 42.54 14.28 26.87
N SER A 75 41.90 15.03 27.78
CA SER A 75 42.46 16.18 28.53
C SER A 75 41.40 17.25 28.81
N THR A 76 41.16 17.46 30.11
CA THR A 76 40.74 18.70 30.79
C THR A 76 39.39 19.37 30.47
N LEU A 77 38.55 19.41 31.51
CA LEU A 77 37.68 20.52 31.94
C LEU A 77 36.87 21.25 30.86
N GLU A 78 35.61 20.85 30.69
CA GLU A 78 34.46 21.78 30.79
C GLU A 78 33.14 20.99 30.79
N THR A 79 32.40 21.16 31.87
CA THR A 79 31.06 20.60 32.07
C THR A 79 30.07 21.36 31.16
N VAL A 80 29.99 20.97 29.88
CA VAL A 80 28.83 21.34 29.05
C VAL A 80 27.85 20.18 29.10
N ALA A 81 26.80 20.36 29.89
CA ALA A 81 25.67 19.44 29.96
C ALA A 81 25.03 19.30 28.57
N LEU A 82 25.36 18.22 27.87
CA LEU A 82 24.64 17.79 26.67
C LEU A 82 23.15 17.66 27.02
N PRO A 83 22.24 18.34 26.29
CA PRO A 83 20.81 18.18 26.52
C PRO A 83 20.47 16.73 26.16
N ARG A 84 20.01 15.97 27.16
CA ARG A 84 19.45 14.64 26.98
C ARG A 84 18.46 14.71 25.82
N THR A 85 18.85 14.19 24.66
CA THR A 85 17.97 14.03 23.52
C THR A 85 16.77 13.25 24.00
N CYS A 86 15.65 13.95 24.17
CA CYS A 86 14.37 13.33 24.47
C CYS A 86 14.06 12.46 23.27
N ILE A 87 14.39 11.17 23.36
CA ILE A 87 13.96 10.17 22.39
C ILE A 87 12.45 10.23 22.48
N HIS A 88 11.82 10.93 21.53
CA HIS A 88 10.38 10.97 21.39
C HIS A 88 9.93 9.61 20.83
N THR A 89 10.11 8.57 21.65
CA THR A 89 9.51 7.27 21.43
C THR A 89 8.02 7.49 21.50
N ARG A 90 7.33 7.20 20.39
CA ARG A 90 5.87 7.20 20.37
C ARG A 90 5.38 6.37 21.55
N SER A 91 4.41 6.90 22.29
CA SER A 91 3.82 6.19 23.42
C SER A 91 3.35 4.80 22.98
N ARG A 92 3.35 3.85 23.92
CA ARG A 92 2.79 2.51 23.67
C ARG A 92 1.37 2.57 23.09
N THR A 93 0.56 3.54 23.52
CA THR A 93 -0.79 3.78 23.01
C THR A 93 -0.81 4.25 21.56
N ALA A 94 0.11 5.14 21.15
CA ALA A 94 0.22 5.59 19.77
C ALA A 94 0.69 4.47 18.83
N LEU A 95 1.63 3.62 19.28
CA LEU A 95 2.07 2.44 18.55
C LEU A 95 0.94 1.40 18.42
N ALA A 96 0.23 1.12 19.51
CA ALA A 96 -0.91 0.20 19.52
C ALA A 96 -2.04 0.69 18.59
N SER A 97 -2.42 1.97 18.66
CA SER A 97 -3.44 2.55 17.78
C SER A 97 -3.05 2.46 16.30
N ARG A 98 -1.78 2.73 15.96
CA ARG A 98 -1.29 2.61 14.60
C ARG A 98 -1.32 1.17 14.10
N ASN A 99 -0.85 0.22 14.90
CA ASN A 99 -0.86 -1.20 14.54
C ASN A 99 -2.29 -1.72 14.42
N HIS A 100 -3.20 -1.33 15.31
CA HIS A 100 -4.60 -1.68 15.23
C HIS A 100 -5.24 -1.19 13.91
N ARG A 101 -5.04 0.08 13.54
CA ARG A 101 -5.51 0.61 12.24
C ARG A 101 -4.89 -0.12 11.05
N ARG A 102 -3.60 -0.45 11.12
CA ARG A 102 -2.90 -1.22 10.07
C ARG A 102 -3.50 -2.61 9.92
N HIS A 103 -3.73 -3.33 11.03
CA HIS A 103 -4.34 -4.65 11.03
C HIS A 103 -5.77 -4.62 10.53
N LEU A 104 -6.56 -3.62 10.95
CA LEU A 104 -7.92 -3.43 10.44
C LEU A 104 -7.90 -3.20 8.92
N LYS A 105 -7.03 -2.32 8.42
CA LYS A 105 -6.88 -2.07 6.98
C LYS A 105 -6.43 -3.32 6.22
N LEU A 106 -5.52 -4.10 6.79
CA LEU A 106 -5.07 -5.36 6.20
C LEU A 106 -6.22 -6.38 6.16
N ARG A 107 -6.97 -6.50 7.24
CA ARG A 107 -8.16 -7.38 7.35
C ARG A 107 -9.24 -6.97 6.36
N LEU A 108 -9.53 -5.67 6.22
CA LEU A 108 -10.46 -5.14 5.21
C LEU A 108 -9.98 -5.41 3.78
N ARG A 109 -8.65 -5.36 3.52
CA ARG A 109 -8.08 -5.73 2.22
C ARG A 109 -8.13 -7.24 1.94
N GLN A 110 -8.07 -8.05 2.99
CA GLN A 110 -8.14 -9.51 2.93
C GLN A 110 -9.58 -10.02 2.91
N GLN A 111 -10.55 -9.21 3.35
CA GLN A 111 -11.97 -9.50 3.23
C GLN A 111 -12.33 -9.52 1.74
N CYS A 112 -12.63 -10.73 1.25
CA CYS A 112 -13.26 -10.89 -0.04
C CYS A 112 -14.74 -10.53 0.12
N PHE A 113 -15.14 -9.33 -0.31
CA PHE A 113 -16.55 -8.96 -0.39
C PHE A 113 -17.19 -9.76 -1.53
N VAL A 114 -17.98 -10.78 -1.21
CA VAL A 114 -18.52 -11.71 -2.20
C VAL A 114 -20.02 -11.89 -1.98
N VAL A 115 -20.78 -11.84 -3.07
CA VAL A 115 -22.18 -12.26 -3.12
C VAL A 115 -22.22 -13.60 -3.83
N VAL A 116 -22.91 -14.56 -3.22
CA VAL A 116 -23.17 -15.88 -3.81
C VAL A 116 -24.67 -16.00 -4.09
N ARG A 117 -25.00 -16.48 -5.28
CA ARG A 117 -26.37 -16.78 -5.71
C ARG A 117 -26.41 -18.13 -6.40
N ASP A 118 -27.50 -18.84 -6.20
CA ASP A 118 -27.80 -20.01 -7.02
C ASP A 118 -28.08 -19.54 -8.46
N ILE A 119 -27.70 -20.35 -9.43
CA ILE A 119 -27.75 -20.00 -10.85
C ILE A 119 -28.22 -21.20 -11.67
N ASP A 120 -29.23 -20.96 -12.49
CA ASP A 120 -29.73 -21.96 -13.41
C ASP A 120 -28.75 -22.19 -14.58
N PRO A 121 -28.57 -23.43 -15.08
CA PRO A 121 -27.69 -23.75 -16.20
C PRO A 121 -27.93 -22.97 -17.49
N LEU A 122 -29.12 -22.38 -17.68
CA LEU A 122 -29.41 -21.53 -18.83
C LEU A 122 -28.58 -20.25 -18.85
N TRP A 123 -28.20 -19.73 -17.67
CA TRP A 123 -27.40 -18.52 -17.58
C TRP A 123 -25.95 -18.77 -17.98
N ARG A 124 -25.47 -18.04 -18.99
CA ARG A 124 -24.04 -18.02 -19.34
C ARG A 124 -23.33 -16.91 -18.58
N LEU A 125 -22.01 -17.04 -18.43
CA LEU A 125 -21.19 -15.99 -17.79
C LEU A 125 -21.37 -14.63 -18.49
N SER A 126 -21.47 -14.60 -19.82
CA SER A 126 -21.76 -13.38 -20.57
C SER A 126 -23.12 -12.77 -20.21
N ASP A 127 -24.14 -13.61 -20.02
CA ASP A 127 -25.49 -13.16 -19.66
C ASP A 127 -25.51 -12.54 -18.27
N VAL A 128 -24.85 -13.19 -17.31
CA VAL A 128 -24.70 -12.67 -15.95
C VAL A 128 -24.01 -11.31 -15.96
N LYS A 129 -22.91 -11.17 -16.73
CA LYS A 129 -22.20 -9.88 -16.84
C LYS A 129 -23.11 -8.78 -17.40
N ASN A 130 -23.78 -9.06 -18.51
CA ASN A 130 -24.68 -8.10 -19.15
C ASN A 130 -25.84 -7.70 -18.21
N TYR A 131 -26.39 -8.67 -17.48
CA TYR A 131 -27.44 -8.40 -16.51
C TYR A 131 -26.93 -7.49 -15.38
N LEU A 132 -25.79 -7.81 -14.77
CA LEU A 132 -25.19 -6.98 -13.72
C LEU A 132 -24.89 -5.56 -14.21
N ASP A 133 -24.42 -5.42 -15.45
CA ASP A 133 -24.16 -4.12 -16.07
C ASP A 133 -25.46 -3.32 -16.26
N SER A 134 -26.55 -3.98 -16.69
CA SER A 134 -27.88 -3.35 -16.82
C SER A 134 -28.43 -2.85 -15.48
N GLN A 135 -28.10 -3.54 -14.38
CA GLN A 135 -28.46 -3.17 -13.01
C GLN A 135 -27.45 -2.20 -12.37
N GLN A 136 -26.47 -1.70 -13.13
CA GLN A 136 -25.41 -0.78 -12.66
C GLN A 136 -24.57 -1.34 -11.49
N ILE A 137 -24.40 -2.67 -11.45
CA ILE A 137 -23.64 -3.35 -10.40
C ILE A 137 -22.17 -3.45 -10.79
N ILE A 138 -21.32 -2.69 -10.10
CA ILE A 138 -19.87 -2.68 -10.33
C ILE A 138 -19.19 -3.76 -9.49
N TYR A 139 -18.65 -4.79 -10.15
CA TYR A 139 -17.93 -5.91 -9.54
C TYR A 139 -16.45 -5.94 -9.97
N VAL A 140 -15.66 -6.74 -9.24
CA VAL A 140 -14.22 -6.98 -9.50
C VAL A 140 -14.04 -8.16 -10.42
N ASN A 141 -14.68 -9.27 -10.06
CA ASN A 141 -14.55 -10.54 -10.76
C ASN A 141 -15.76 -11.41 -10.46
N ILE A 142 -16.14 -12.25 -11.42
CA ILE A 142 -17.12 -13.32 -11.25
C ILE A 142 -16.35 -14.63 -11.36
N SER A 143 -16.41 -15.43 -10.30
CA SER A 143 -15.78 -16.75 -10.29
C SER A 143 -16.57 -17.68 -11.21
N ASN A 144 -15.89 -18.64 -11.86
CA ASN A 144 -16.57 -19.66 -12.65
C ASN A 144 -17.66 -20.35 -11.84
N PHE A 145 -18.76 -20.69 -12.51
CA PHE A 145 -19.90 -21.37 -11.88
C PHE A 145 -19.44 -22.71 -11.31
N ARG A 146 -19.72 -22.94 -10.02
CA ARG A 146 -19.43 -24.19 -9.33
C ARG A 146 -20.66 -24.57 -8.52
N HIS A 147 -21.05 -25.84 -8.58
CA HIS A 147 -22.21 -26.36 -7.84
C HIS A 147 -23.50 -25.54 -8.06
N GLN A 148 -23.77 -25.12 -9.31
CA GLN A 148 -24.92 -24.27 -9.66
C GLN A 148 -24.96 -22.96 -8.84
N GLN A 149 -23.78 -22.42 -8.51
CA GLN A 149 -23.64 -21.14 -7.84
C GLN A 149 -22.71 -20.22 -8.61
N VAL A 150 -23.06 -18.94 -8.60
CA VAL A 150 -22.21 -17.84 -9.07
C VAL A 150 -21.69 -17.05 -7.88
N SER A 151 -20.38 -16.78 -7.86
CA SER A 151 -19.73 -15.98 -6.83
C SER A 151 -19.18 -14.69 -7.42
N ILE A 152 -19.77 -13.57 -7.03
CA ILE A 152 -19.48 -12.23 -7.53
C ILE A 152 -18.66 -11.48 -6.48
N ARG A 153 -17.45 -11.04 -6.82
CA ARG A 153 -16.53 -10.36 -5.91
C ARG A 153 -16.56 -8.85 -6.11
N PHE A 154 -16.46 -8.08 -5.03
CA PHE A 154 -16.53 -6.62 -5.00
C PHE A 154 -15.29 -6.00 -4.38
N HIS A 155 -15.02 -4.72 -4.72
CA HIS A 155 -13.85 -3.99 -4.25
C HIS A 155 -13.98 -3.53 -2.79
N ASN A 156 -15.20 -3.32 -2.32
CA ASN A 156 -15.51 -2.81 -0.99
C ASN A 156 -16.91 -3.29 -0.54
N LEU A 157 -17.17 -3.11 0.75
CA LEU A 157 -18.42 -3.50 1.41
C LEU A 157 -19.64 -2.81 0.80
N LEU A 158 -19.59 -1.48 0.59
CA LEU A 158 -20.71 -0.70 0.06
C LEU A 158 -21.22 -1.24 -1.29
N ARG A 159 -20.32 -1.68 -2.17
CA ARG A 159 -20.69 -2.28 -3.46
C ARG A 159 -21.32 -3.66 -3.31
N GLN A 160 -20.87 -4.45 -2.33
CA GLN A 160 -21.48 -5.74 -2.03
C GLN A 160 -22.86 -5.56 -1.40
N GLU A 161 -23.03 -4.64 -0.44
CA GLU A 161 -24.33 -4.32 0.17
C GLU A 161 -25.33 -3.83 -0.87
N HIS A 162 -24.91 -2.93 -1.77
CA HIS A 162 -25.74 -2.49 -2.90
C HIS A 162 -26.17 -3.66 -3.81
N ALA A 163 -25.24 -4.55 -4.13
CA ALA A 163 -25.55 -5.73 -4.94
C ALA A 163 -26.53 -6.68 -4.20
N GLU A 164 -26.42 -6.84 -2.88
CA GLU A 164 -27.37 -7.65 -2.11
C GLU A 164 -28.77 -7.05 -2.03
N GLN A 165 -28.89 -5.73 -2.04
CA GLN A 165 -30.19 -5.05 -2.04
C GLN A 165 -30.91 -5.15 -3.39
N ILE A 166 -30.15 -5.17 -4.50
CA ILE A 166 -30.72 -5.22 -5.85
C ILE A 166 -30.93 -6.67 -6.32
N LEU A 167 -29.97 -7.56 -6.05
CA LEU A 167 -30.03 -8.95 -6.51
C LEU A 167 -30.85 -9.78 -5.52
N SER A 168 -32.10 -10.08 -5.92
CA SER A 168 -32.92 -11.06 -5.23
C SER A 168 -32.21 -12.43 -5.18
N PRO A 169 -32.53 -13.29 -4.20
CA PRO A 169 -31.90 -14.60 -4.07
C PRO A 169 -32.07 -15.50 -5.30
N ASP A 170 -33.19 -15.33 -6.01
CA ASP A 170 -33.68 -16.10 -7.15
C ASP A 170 -33.44 -15.43 -8.51
N VAL A 171 -32.70 -14.31 -8.55
CA VAL A 171 -32.51 -13.49 -9.74
C VAL A 171 -31.94 -14.25 -10.96
N PHE A 172 -31.23 -15.35 -10.72
CA PHE A 172 -30.64 -16.19 -11.77
C PHE A 172 -31.39 -17.51 -11.98
N ASP A 173 -32.70 -17.53 -11.73
CA ASP A 173 -33.55 -18.66 -12.09
C ASP A 173 -33.96 -18.64 -13.58
N VAL A 174 -34.68 -19.68 -14.01
CA VAL A 174 -35.22 -19.82 -15.37
C VAL A 174 -36.25 -18.75 -15.69
N ALA A 175 -37.12 -18.40 -14.73
CA ALA A 175 -38.22 -17.48 -14.94
C ALA A 175 -37.72 -16.06 -15.23
N HIS A 176 -36.78 -15.57 -14.41
CA HIS A 176 -36.11 -14.29 -14.59
C HIS A 176 -35.27 -14.26 -15.86
N TYR A 177 -34.62 -15.36 -16.25
CA TYR A 177 -33.87 -15.43 -17.50
C TYR A 177 -34.74 -15.10 -18.71
N HIS A 178 -35.90 -15.78 -18.82
CA HIS A 178 -36.82 -15.54 -19.94
C HIS A 178 -37.43 -14.14 -19.90
N LEU A 179 -37.81 -13.66 -18.72
CA LEU A 179 -38.33 -12.31 -18.55
C LEU A 179 -37.32 -11.26 -19.03
N TRP A 180 -36.07 -11.38 -18.58
CA TRP A 180 -35.00 -10.45 -18.94
C TRP A 180 -34.67 -10.51 -20.44
N LYS A 181 -34.55 -11.70 -21.03
CA LYS A 181 -34.26 -11.84 -22.47
C LYS A 181 -35.37 -11.28 -23.37
N CYS A 182 -36.63 -11.42 -22.96
CA CYS A 182 -37.77 -10.90 -23.72
C CYS A 182 -37.89 -9.36 -23.68
N GLN A 183 -37.30 -8.70 -22.67
CA GLN A 183 -37.37 -7.25 -22.51
C GLN A 183 -36.42 -6.47 -23.43
N GLY A 184 -35.51 -7.13 -24.14
CA GLY A 184 -34.63 -6.49 -25.13
C GLY A 184 -33.71 -5.43 -24.51
N HIS A 185 -32.71 -5.89 -23.76
CA HIS A 185 -31.63 -5.06 -23.19
C HIS A 185 -30.36 -5.15 -24.03
#